data_AF-A0A3M1LTI0-F1
#
_entry.id   AF-A0A3M1LTI0-F1
#
_cell.length_a   1.000
_cell.length_b   1.000
_cell.length_c   1.000
_cell.angle_alpha   90.00
_cell.angle_beta   90.00
_cell.angle_gamma   90.00
#
_symmetry.space_group_name_H-M   'P 1'
#
loop_
_entity.id
_entity.type
_entity.pdbx_description
1 polymer ?
#
loop_
_entity_poly.entity_id
_entity_poly.type
_entity_poly.pdbx_seq_one_letter_code
_entity_poly.pdbx_strand_id
1 'polypeptide(L)'
;MTSAPIFLLTDFGYQDAYVGVMKAVMLGIEPTLRVVDLCHNIEPQNVVSASYVLLTAVPYVPRGSVVVAVVDPGVGTERRIVALAFEQCTLLAPDNGIATLVLDRFRCERAVAVESARVALHEPSATFHGRDVFAPAAAYLASGQLALEQLGETIEVTSLVQLALEPRLDGQVLHASVLHVDRFGNLVTNVEAPRWGITPAGKWRCHVSGCELPIIRA
;
A
#
# COMPACT_ATOMS: atom_id res chain seq x y z
N MET A 1 26.77 -5.02 -6.93
CA MET A 1 25.92 -4.72 -5.75
C MET A 1 24.78 -5.72 -5.78
N THR A 2 24.35 -6.27 -4.65
CA THR A 2 23.19 -7.19 -4.64
C THR A 2 21.91 -6.39 -4.75
N SER A 3 20.99 -6.83 -5.62
CA SER A 3 19.68 -6.18 -5.77
C SER A 3 18.90 -6.21 -4.45
N ALA A 4 18.19 -5.11 -4.16
CA ALA A 4 17.24 -5.06 -3.06
C ALA A 4 16.06 -6.02 -3.31
N PRO A 5 15.45 -6.60 -2.27
CA PRO A 5 14.23 -7.39 -2.43
C PRO A 5 13.02 -6.48 -2.75
N ILE A 6 12.10 -7.03 -3.54
CA ILE A 6 10.82 -6.42 -3.86
C ILE A 6 9.71 -7.15 -3.10
N PHE A 7 8.81 -6.40 -2.48
CA PHE A 7 7.64 -6.94 -1.78
C PHE A 7 6.36 -6.53 -2.52
N LEU A 8 5.49 -7.49 -2.83
CA LEU A 8 4.27 -7.25 -3.62
C LEU A 8 3.00 -7.34 -2.79
N LEU A 9 2.13 -6.34 -2.92
CA LEU A 9 0.77 -6.34 -2.39
C LEU A 9 -0.23 -5.97 -3.51
N THR A 10 -1.26 -6.78 -3.74
CA THR A 10 -2.31 -6.48 -4.74
C THR A 10 -3.69 -7.00 -4.33
N ASP A 11 -4.70 -6.69 -5.13
CA ASP A 11 -6.05 -7.29 -5.09
C ASP A 11 -6.32 -8.26 -6.25
N PHE A 12 -5.32 -8.61 -7.05
CA PHE A 12 -5.44 -9.47 -8.24
C PHE A 12 -5.77 -10.95 -7.97
N GLY A 13 -5.64 -11.41 -6.72
CA GLY A 13 -5.71 -12.82 -6.37
C GLY A 13 -4.59 -13.66 -6.99
N TYR A 14 -4.78 -14.98 -6.94
CA TYR A 14 -3.86 -15.97 -7.50
C TYR A 14 -4.54 -16.87 -8.55
N GLN A 15 -5.77 -16.55 -8.95
CA GLN A 15 -6.50 -17.33 -9.97
C GLN A 15 -5.97 -17.04 -11.37
N ASP A 16 -5.66 -15.77 -11.65
CA ASP A 16 -5.18 -15.30 -12.95
C ASP A 16 -3.66 -15.07 -12.96
N ALA A 17 -3.12 -14.89 -14.16
CA ALA A 17 -1.68 -14.75 -14.38
C ALA A 17 -1.10 -13.38 -13.96
N TYR A 18 -1.91 -12.44 -13.46
CA TYR A 18 -1.51 -11.04 -13.26
C TYR A 18 -0.25 -10.89 -12.41
N VAL A 19 -0.23 -11.50 -11.21
CA VAL A 19 0.94 -11.47 -10.31
C VAL A 19 2.15 -12.14 -10.96
N GLY A 20 1.94 -13.29 -11.61
CA GLY A 20 3.01 -14.04 -12.28
C GLY A 20 3.66 -13.23 -13.39
N VAL A 21 2.88 -12.50 -14.18
CA VAL A 21 3.38 -11.66 -15.26
C VAL A 21 4.15 -10.44 -14.73
N MET A 22 3.71 -9.81 -13.64
CA MET A 22 4.50 -8.75 -12.99
C MET A 22 5.88 -9.25 -12.57
N LYS A 23 5.95 -10.43 -11.94
CA LYS A 23 7.21 -11.06 -11.56
C LYS A 23 8.08 -11.41 -12.76
N ALA A 24 7.47 -11.92 -13.84
CA ALA A 24 8.19 -12.23 -15.07
C ALA A 24 8.83 -10.97 -15.70
N VAL A 25 8.12 -9.83 -15.70
CA VAL A 25 8.67 -8.55 -16.14
C VAL A 25 9.85 -8.12 -15.26
N MET A 26 9.73 -8.21 -13.93
CA MET A 26 10.82 -7.89 -13.01
C MET A 26 12.06 -8.75 -13.28
N LEU A 27 11.88 -10.07 -13.42
CA LEU A 27 12.97 -11.01 -13.71
C LEU A 27 13.59 -10.79 -15.09
N GLY A 28 12.82 -10.30 -16.06
CA GLY A 28 13.33 -9.91 -17.37
C GLY A 28 14.27 -8.70 -17.33
N ILE A 29 14.09 -7.81 -16.34
CA ILE A 29 14.93 -6.61 -16.15
C ILE A 29 16.16 -6.93 -15.29
N GLU A 30 16.00 -7.67 -14.20
CA GLU A 30 17.10 -8.13 -13.35
C GLU A 30 16.83 -9.56 -12.85
N PRO A 31 17.49 -10.58 -13.44
CA PRO A 31 17.26 -11.99 -13.12
C PRO A 31 17.55 -12.40 -11.68
N THR A 32 18.35 -11.61 -10.94
CA THR A 32 18.72 -11.92 -9.55
C THR A 32 17.76 -11.31 -8.51
N LEU A 33 16.70 -10.61 -8.95
CA LEU A 33 15.72 -10.01 -8.05
C LEU A 33 15.03 -11.05 -7.17
N ARG A 34 14.95 -10.75 -5.88
CA ARG A 34 14.12 -11.48 -4.93
C ARG A 34 12.78 -10.79 -4.81
N VAL A 35 11.72 -11.42 -5.31
CA VAL A 35 10.35 -10.93 -5.20
C VAL A 35 9.59 -11.76 -4.18
N VAL A 36 9.03 -11.11 -3.17
CA VAL A 36 8.29 -11.71 -2.05
C VAL A 36 6.86 -11.21 -2.06
N ASP A 37 5.88 -12.10 -1.96
CA ASP A 37 4.48 -11.72 -1.89
C ASP A 37 4.10 -11.38 -0.44
N LEU A 38 3.57 -10.19 -0.22
CA LEU A 38 2.94 -9.80 1.05
C LEU A 38 1.50 -10.30 1.10
N CYS A 39 0.70 -9.94 0.10
CA CYS A 39 -0.70 -10.33 0.00
C CYS A 39 -1.24 -10.01 -1.39
N HIS A 40 -1.92 -10.97 -2.04
CA HIS A 40 -2.61 -10.74 -3.30
C HIS A 40 -4.14 -10.87 -3.18
N ASN A 41 -4.64 -11.15 -1.97
CA ASN A 41 -6.05 -11.37 -1.67
C ASN A 41 -6.67 -10.21 -0.88
N ILE A 42 -6.18 -8.99 -1.09
CA ILE A 42 -6.97 -7.83 -0.69
C ILE A 42 -8.31 -7.89 -1.45
N GLU A 43 -9.40 -7.57 -0.77
CA GLU A 43 -10.70 -7.48 -1.43
C GLU A 43 -10.61 -6.52 -2.63
N PRO A 44 -11.16 -6.88 -3.81
CA PRO A 44 -11.07 -6.06 -5.00
C PRO A 44 -11.41 -4.60 -4.73
N GLN A 45 -10.51 -3.70 -5.12
CA GLN A 45 -10.66 -2.24 -5.00
C GLN A 45 -10.70 -1.70 -3.55
N ASN A 46 -10.48 -2.52 -2.53
CA ASN A 46 -10.51 -2.10 -1.13
C ASN A 46 -9.21 -1.38 -0.72
N VAL A 47 -9.10 -0.11 -1.11
CA VAL A 47 -7.93 0.76 -0.85
C VAL A 47 -7.67 0.92 0.65
N VAL A 48 -8.71 1.00 1.49
CA VAL A 48 -8.59 1.14 2.95
C VAL A 48 -7.88 -0.08 3.55
N SER A 49 -8.36 -1.28 3.20
CA SER A 49 -7.75 -2.54 3.65
C SER A 49 -6.32 -2.69 3.14
N ALA A 50 -6.05 -2.31 1.89
CA ALA A 50 -4.69 -2.31 1.34
C ALA A 50 -3.75 -1.39 2.15
N SER A 51 -4.21 -0.18 2.48
CA SER A 51 -3.47 0.78 3.29
C SER A 51 -3.13 0.22 4.67
N TYR A 52 -4.08 -0.47 5.31
CA TYR A 52 -3.86 -1.12 6.60
C TYR A 52 -2.83 -2.24 6.52
N VAL A 53 -2.95 -3.13 5.53
CA VAL A 53 -2.00 -4.23 5.36
C VAL A 53 -0.59 -3.67 5.09
N LEU A 54 -0.44 -2.60 4.30
CA LEU A 54 0.84 -1.92 4.12
C LEU A 54 1.40 -1.37 5.43
N LEU A 55 0.60 -0.64 6.21
CA LEU A 55 1.00 -0.11 7.52
C LEU A 55 1.59 -1.22 8.42
N THR A 56 0.97 -2.40 8.42
CA THR A 56 1.42 -3.53 9.24
C THR A 56 2.65 -4.26 8.68
N ALA A 57 2.87 -4.23 7.36
CA ALA A 57 3.96 -4.94 6.70
C ALA A 57 5.27 -4.14 6.61
N VAL A 58 5.18 -2.84 6.32
CA VAL A 58 6.34 -1.95 6.07
C VAL A 58 7.40 -2.00 7.18
N PRO A 59 7.08 -2.04 8.49
CA PRO A 59 8.10 -2.13 9.54
C PRO A 59 8.99 -3.38 9.49
N TYR A 60 8.54 -4.45 8.83
CA TYR A 60 9.22 -5.75 8.82
C TYR A 60 9.97 -6.03 7.52
N VAL A 61 9.79 -5.22 6.47
CA VAL A 61 10.58 -5.37 5.24
C VAL A 61 12.04 -4.99 5.53
N PRO A 62 13.05 -5.67 4.97
CA PRO A 62 14.44 -5.27 5.15
C PRO A 62 14.70 -3.83 4.69
N ARG A 63 15.61 -3.12 5.36
CA ARG A 63 15.96 -1.75 4.96
C ARG A 63 16.45 -1.71 3.51
N GLY A 64 15.99 -0.72 2.75
CA GLY A 64 16.34 -0.52 1.34
C GLY A 64 15.51 -1.35 0.36
N SER A 65 14.48 -2.07 0.84
CA SER A 65 13.56 -2.81 -0.02
C SER A 65 12.69 -1.88 -0.86
N VAL A 66 12.16 -2.41 -1.95
CA VAL A 66 11.07 -1.78 -2.71
C VAL A 66 9.77 -2.50 -2.36
N VAL A 67 8.73 -1.76 -2.01
CA VAL A 67 7.37 -2.28 -1.80
C VAL A 67 6.52 -1.80 -2.96
N VAL A 68 5.82 -2.71 -3.63
CA VAL A 68 4.87 -2.39 -4.69
C VAL A 68 3.48 -2.75 -4.21
N ALA A 69 2.59 -1.77 -4.17
CA ALA A 69 1.22 -1.94 -3.74
C ALA A 69 0.25 -1.51 -4.83
N VAL A 70 -0.51 -2.46 -5.39
CA VAL A 70 -1.45 -2.20 -6.50
C VAL A 70 -2.84 -2.69 -6.11
N VAL A 71 -3.63 -1.77 -5.56
CA VAL A 71 -5.09 -1.86 -5.45
C VAL A 71 -5.63 -0.58 -6.08
N ASP A 72 -6.10 -0.69 -7.32
CA ASP A 72 -6.18 0.46 -8.23
C ASP A 72 -7.48 0.49 -9.03
N PRO A 73 -8.61 0.87 -8.40
CA PRO A 73 -9.88 1.07 -9.11
C PRO A 73 -9.81 2.17 -10.18
N GLY A 74 -8.81 3.05 -10.11
CA GLY A 74 -8.59 4.16 -11.04
C GLY A 74 -7.57 3.83 -12.15
N VAL A 75 -7.22 2.57 -12.38
CA VAL A 75 -6.30 2.20 -13.47
C VAL A 75 -6.80 2.76 -14.82
N GLY A 76 -5.87 3.25 -15.65
CA GLY A 76 -6.21 3.86 -16.94
C GLY A 76 -6.81 5.27 -16.88
N THR A 77 -7.02 5.83 -15.69
CA THR A 77 -7.43 7.23 -15.50
C THR A 77 -6.22 8.16 -15.34
N GLU A 78 -6.47 9.45 -15.08
CA GLU A 78 -5.44 10.47 -14.82
C GLU A 78 -4.73 10.33 -13.45
N ARG A 79 -5.10 9.33 -12.63
CA ARG A 79 -4.46 9.11 -11.32
C ARG A 79 -2.96 8.88 -11.47
N ARG A 80 -2.16 9.56 -10.64
CA ARG A 80 -0.69 9.44 -10.66
C ARG A 80 -0.25 8.06 -10.17
N ILE A 81 0.92 7.61 -10.62
CA ILE A 81 1.71 6.58 -9.95
C ILE A 81 2.76 7.31 -9.13
N VAL A 82 2.96 6.91 -7.89
CA VAL A 82 3.90 7.57 -6.98
C VAL A 82 4.92 6.60 -6.42
N ALA A 83 6.14 7.10 -6.25
CA ALA A 83 7.23 6.44 -5.56
C ALA A 83 7.58 7.27 -4.32
N LEU A 84 7.42 6.67 -3.13
CA LEU A 84 7.56 7.33 -1.83
C LEU A 84 8.73 6.72 -1.07
N ALA A 85 9.76 7.50 -0.76
CA ALA A 85 10.87 7.07 0.06
C ALA A 85 10.54 7.24 1.55
N PHE A 86 10.67 6.16 2.29
CA PHE A 86 10.69 6.11 3.74
C PHE A 86 12.05 5.60 4.21
N GLU A 87 12.38 5.79 5.49
CA GLU A 87 13.62 5.29 6.09
C GLU A 87 13.85 3.78 5.83
N GLN A 88 12.76 3.00 5.82
CA GLN A 88 12.83 1.55 5.68
C GLN A 88 12.83 1.09 4.21
N CYS A 89 12.05 1.73 3.35
CA CYS A 89 11.80 1.24 1.99
C CYS A 89 11.34 2.34 1.03
N THR A 90 11.32 2.04 -0.26
CA THR A 90 10.58 2.83 -1.26
C THR A 90 9.25 2.15 -1.58
N LEU A 91 8.14 2.85 -1.39
CA LEU A 91 6.79 2.38 -1.75
C LEU A 91 6.40 2.90 -3.14
N LEU A 92 6.11 2.00 -4.07
CA LEU A 92 5.48 2.26 -5.35
C LEU A 92 3.98 1.94 -5.27
N ALA A 93 3.13 2.92 -5.54
CA ALA A 93 1.69 2.77 -5.41
C ALA A 93 0.89 3.73 -6.32
N PRO A 94 -0.39 3.45 -6.64
CA PRO A 94 -1.28 4.45 -7.21
C PRO A 94 -1.56 5.57 -6.19
N ASP A 95 -1.61 6.81 -6.65
CA ASP A 95 -1.97 7.97 -5.82
C ASP A 95 -3.49 8.07 -5.65
N ASN A 96 -4.04 7.15 -4.85
CA ASN A 96 -5.48 7.02 -4.61
C ASN A 96 -5.83 6.93 -3.11
N GLY A 97 -4.87 7.27 -2.23
CA GLY A 97 -5.00 7.15 -0.78
C GLY A 97 -4.50 5.84 -0.19
N ILE A 98 -4.05 4.86 -0.99
CA ILE A 98 -3.48 3.60 -0.47
C ILE A 98 -2.30 3.82 0.49
N ALA A 99 -1.55 4.92 0.33
CA ALA A 99 -0.42 5.25 1.19
C ALA A 99 -0.80 5.98 2.49
N THR A 100 -2.07 6.34 2.70
CA THR A 100 -2.52 7.20 3.83
C THR A 100 -2.01 6.72 5.19
N LEU A 101 -2.32 5.48 5.57
CA LEU A 101 -1.94 4.98 6.91
C LEU A 101 -0.42 4.85 7.09
N VAL A 102 0.33 4.63 5.99
CA VAL A 102 1.80 4.61 6.01
C VAL A 102 2.35 6.02 6.22
N LEU A 103 1.79 7.02 5.54
CA LEU A 103 2.17 8.43 5.66
C LEU A 103 1.85 9.02 7.04
N ASP A 104 0.74 8.58 7.66
CA ASP A 104 0.37 9.00 9.01
C ASP A 104 1.36 8.48 10.06
N ARG A 105 1.96 7.30 9.82
CA ARG A 105 2.84 6.63 10.78
C ARG A 105 4.32 6.89 10.54
N PHE A 106 4.75 7.03 9.29
CA PHE A 106 6.14 7.13 8.90
C PHE A 106 6.41 8.39 8.10
N ARG A 107 7.53 9.05 8.41
CA ARG A 107 7.96 10.23 7.67
C ARG A 107 8.38 9.83 6.25
N CYS A 108 7.69 10.37 5.26
CA CYS A 108 8.12 10.31 3.86
C CYS A 108 9.24 11.33 3.64
N GLU A 109 10.40 10.87 3.18
CA GLU A 109 11.58 11.69 2.91
C GLU A 109 11.52 12.34 1.53
N ARG A 110 10.91 11.64 0.57
CA ARG A 110 10.81 12.08 -0.83
C ARG A 110 9.62 11.44 -1.52
N ALA A 111 8.92 12.19 -2.36
CA ALA A 111 7.85 11.69 -3.20
C ALA A 111 8.14 12.04 -4.66
N VAL A 112 7.94 11.09 -5.56
CA VAL A 112 8.11 11.26 -7.01
C VAL A 112 6.86 10.78 -7.72
N ALA A 113 6.34 11.59 -8.64
CA ALA A 113 5.35 11.15 -9.62
C ALA A 113 6.08 10.36 -10.72
N VAL A 114 5.77 9.07 -10.85
CA VAL A 114 6.42 8.18 -11.81
C VAL A 114 5.91 8.47 -13.21
N GLU A 115 6.85 8.78 -14.11
CA GLU A 115 6.59 8.99 -15.53
C GLU A 115 6.71 7.65 -16.27
N SER A 116 5.62 7.14 -16.82
CA SER A 116 5.60 5.84 -17.51
C SER A 116 6.65 5.74 -18.63
N ALA A 117 6.93 6.84 -19.35
CA ALA A 117 7.93 6.87 -20.42
C ALA A 117 9.36 6.56 -19.95
N ARG A 118 9.65 6.67 -18.65
CA ARG A 118 10.98 6.39 -18.08
C ARG A 118 11.20 4.95 -17.67
N VAL A 119 10.12 4.19 -17.51
CA VAL A 119 10.15 2.84 -16.93
C VAL A 119 9.44 1.80 -17.79
N ALA A 120 8.45 2.18 -18.59
CA ALA A 120 7.66 1.22 -19.33
C ALA A 120 8.50 0.60 -20.48
N LEU A 121 8.46 -0.72 -20.59
CA LEU A 121 9.16 -1.45 -21.66
C LEU A 121 8.47 -1.31 -23.03
N HIS A 122 7.20 -0.91 -23.02
CA HIS A 122 6.36 -0.65 -24.18
C HIS A 122 5.30 0.38 -23.80
N GLU A 123 4.50 0.82 -24.77
CA GLU A 123 3.36 1.71 -24.50
C GLU A 123 2.43 1.07 -23.44
N PRO A 124 2.17 1.74 -22.31
CA PRO A 124 1.36 1.17 -21.24
C PRO A 124 -0.08 0.90 -21.69
N SER A 125 -0.61 -0.26 -21.33
CA SER A 125 -2.03 -0.57 -21.50
C SER A 125 -2.87 0.22 -20.50
N ALA A 126 -4.09 0.57 -20.91
CA ALA A 126 -5.03 1.27 -20.03
C ALA A 126 -5.50 0.42 -18.84
N THR A 127 -5.33 -0.91 -18.88
CA THR A 127 -5.92 -1.83 -17.90
C THR A 127 -4.90 -2.54 -17.02
N PHE A 128 -3.60 -2.48 -17.33
CA PHE A 128 -2.62 -3.25 -16.57
C PHE A 128 -1.29 -2.54 -16.31
N HIS A 129 -1.38 -1.36 -15.70
CA HIS A 129 -0.22 -0.62 -15.19
C HIS A 129 0.64 -1.43 -14.18
N GLY A 130 0.07 -2.45 -13.52
CA GLY A 130 0.82 -3.41 -12.70
C GLY A 130 2.00 -4.02 -13.46
N ARG A 131 1.73 -4.55 -14.66
CA ARG A 131 2.75 -5.08 -15.57
C ARG A 131 3.58 -3.96 -16.22
N ASP A 132 2.91 -2.92 -16.69
CA ASP A 132 3.51 -1.99 -17.66
C ASP A 132 4.35 -0.89 -17.02
N VAL A 133 4.09 -0.55 -15.75
CA VAL A 133 4.72 0.60 -15.08
C VAL A 133 5.25 0.21 -13.70
N PHE A 134 4.41 -0.39 -12.85
CA PHE A 134 4.82 -0.75 -11.48
C PHE A 134 5.93 -1.80 -11.47
N ALA A 135 5.77 -2.90 -12.21
CA ALA A 135 6.75 -3.96 -12.28
C ALA A 135 8.13 -3.47 -12.76
N PRO A 136 8.26 -2.76 -13.90
CA PRO A 136 9.55 -2.28 -14.34
C PRO A 136 10.13 -1.19 -13.43
N ALA A 137 9.32 -0.24 -12.94
CA ALA A 137 9.80 0.78 -12.00
C ALA A 137 10.43 0.15 -10.75
N ALA A 138 9.78 -0.88 -10.20
CA ALA A 138 10.29 -1.58 -9.02
C ALA A 138 11.59 -2.33 -9.32
N ALA A 139 11.69 -2.98 -10.49
CA ALA A 139 12.90 -3.68 -10.90
C ALA A 139 14.08 -2.72 -11.10
N TYR A 140 13.86 -1.57 -11.72
CA TYR A 140 14.90 -0.55 -11.90
C TYR A 140 15.40 0.04 -10.58
N LEU A 141 14.49 0.34 -9.64
CA LEU A 141 14.86 0.79 -8.31
C LEU A 141 15.64 -0.28 -7.54
N ALA A 142 15.12 -1.51 -7.50
CA ALA A 142 15.68 -2.58 -6.70
C ALA A 142 17.05 -3.06 -7.21
N SER A 143 17.27 -2.99 -8.53
CA SER A 143 18.57 -3.29 -9.16
C SER A 143 19.57 -2.13 -9.05
N GLY A 144 19.11 -0.92 -8.70
CA GLY A 144 19.92 0.30 -8.71
C GLY A 144 20.21 0.83 -10.11
N GLN A 145 19.49 0.36 -11.14
CA GLN A 145 19.60 0.88 -12.51
C GLN A 145 19.03 2.30 -12.64
N LEU A 146 17.99 2.64 -11.85
CA LEU A 146 17.48 3.99 -11.70
C LEU A 146 17.45 4.38 -10.22
N ALA A 147 17.88 5.60 -9.93
CA ALA A 147 17.59 6.27 -8.67
C ALA A 147 16.13 6.76 -8.65
N LEU A 148 15.60 7.03 -7.45
CA LEU A 148 14.22 7.45 -7.24
C LEU A 148 13.84 8.69 -8.07
N GLU A 149 14.72 9.68 -8.14
CA GLU A 149 14.50 10.94 -8.85
C GLU A 149 14.51 10.77 -10.36
N GLN A 150 15.06 9.66 -10.85
CA GLN A 150 15.07 9.34 -12.27
C GLN A 150 13.74 8.73 -12.72
N LEU A 151 12.84 8.38 -11.81
CA LEU A 151 11.51 7.86 -12.16
C LEU A 151 10.54 8.95 -12.66
N GLY A 152 10.78 10.21 -12.34
CA GLY A 152 9.94 11.33 -12.78
C GLY A 152 10.06 12.56 -11.90
N GLU A 153 9.04 13.42 -11.93
CA GLU A 153 9.02 14.69 -11.21
C GLU A 153 8.91 14.51 -9.68
N THR A 154 9.71 15.26 -8.92
CA THR A 154 9.57 15.34 -7.46
C THR A 154 8.31 16.13 -7.11
N ILE A 155 7.50 15.60 -6.20
CA ILE A 155 6.23 16.19 -5.78
C ILE A 155 6.20 16.44 -4.28
N GLU A 156 5.37 17.40 -3.86
CA GLU A 156 5.09 17.64 -2.45
C GLU A 156 4.26 16.50 -1.87
N VAL A 157 4.64 16.00 -0.68
CA VAL A 157 3.92 14.93 0.03
C VAL A 157 2.48 15.35 0.35
N THR A 158 2.25 16.65 0.61
CA THR A 158 0.93 17.22 0.86
C THR A 158 0.02 17.22 -0.36
N SER A 159 0.55 17.00 -1.57
CA SER A 159 -0.24 16.87 -2.79
C SER A 159 -0.84 15.48 -2.99
N LEU A 160 -0.45 14.49 -2.18
CA LEU A 160 -0.93 13.11 -2.29
C LEU A 160 -2.38 12.99 -1.84
N VAL A 161 -3.13 12.11 -2.49
CA VAL A 161 -4.51 11.80 -2.10
C VAL A 161 -4.51 11.15 -0.72
N GLN A 162 -5.41 11.62 0.16
CA GLN A 162 -5.57 11.10 1.53
C GLN A 162 -6.97 10.56 1.76
N LEU A 163 -7.07 9.40 2.41
CA LEU A 163 -8.33 8.84 2.88
C LEU A 163 -8.78 9.55 4.15
N ALA A 164 -10.08 9.90 4.23
CA ALA A 164 -10.65 10.50 5.44
C ALA A 164 -10.94 9.40 6.49
N LEU A 165 -9.93 9.03 7.27
CA LEU A 165 -9.97 7.91 8.22
C LEU A 165 -9.92 8.34 9.70
N GLU A 166 -10.05 9.61 10.04
CA GLU A 166 -10.03 10.04 11.45
C GLU A 166 -11.33 9.61 12.19
N PRO A 167 -11.22 8.94 13.36
CA PRO A 167 -12.36 8.69 14.23
C PRO A 167 -12.98 10.00 14.72
N ARG A 168 -14.32 10.04 14.80
CA ARG A 168 -15.07 11.23 15.25
C ARG A 168 -15.76 10.97 16.58
N LEU A 169 -15.39 11.71 17.63
CA LEU A 169 -16.10 11.69 18.91
C LEU A 169 -17.33 12.60 18.83
N ASP A 170 -18.49 12.04 19.14
CA ASP A 170 -19.77 12.75 19.24
C ASP A 170 -20.40 12.44 20.61
N GLY A 171 -20.21 13.35 21.57
CA GLY A 171 -20.59 13.14 22.96
C GLY A 171 -19.86 11.94 23.59
N GLN A 172 -20.60 10.85 23.82
CA GLN A 172 -20.08 9.59 24.38
C GLN A 172 -19.90 8.48 23.34
N VAL A 173 -20.12 8.79 22.05
CA VAL A 173 -20.04 7.83 20.95
C VAL A 173 -18.81 8.15 20.11
N LEU A 174 -17.93 7.17 19.94
CA LEU A 174 -16.80 7.27 19.01
C LEU A 174 -17.19 6.59 17.69
N HIS A 175 -17.38 7.38 16.64
CA HIS A 175 -17.60 6.88 15.30
C HIS A 175 -16.26 6.49 14.68
N ALA A 176 -16.16 5.22 14.29
CA ALA A 176 -14.96 4.61 13.75
C ALA A 176 -15.28 3.83 12.47
N SER A 177 -14.25 3.57 11.68
CA SER A 177 -14.33 2.80 10.45
C SER A 177 -13.58 1.47 10.62
N VAL A 178 -14.13 0.40 10.06
CA VAL A 178 -13.40 -0.87 9.91
C VAL A 178 -12.37 -0.67 8.81
N LEU A 179 -11.10 -0.83 9.16
CA LEU A 179 -9.97 -0.78 8.24
C LEU A 179 -9.76 -2.11 7.52
N HIS A 180 -9.92 -3.23 8.23
CA HIS A 180 -9.62 -4.56 7.72
C HIS A 180 -10.44 -5.62 8.44
N VAL A 181 -10.81 -6.67 7.70
CA VAL A 181 -11.36 -7.91 8.25
C VAL A 181 -10.35 -9.00 8.03
N ASP A 182 -9.76 -9.52 9.11
CA ASP A 182 -8.76 -10.56 8.98
C ASP A 182 -9.39 -11.93 8.68
N ARG A 183 -8.55 -12.90 8.31
CA ARG A 183 -9.00 -14.26 7.97
C ARG A 183 -9.68 -15.00 9.13
N PHE A 184 -9.49 -14.56 10.36
CA PHE A 184 -10.12 -15.13 11.55
C PHE A 184 -11.48 -14.49 11.87
N GLY A 185 -11.88 -13.46 11.11
CA GLY A 185 -13.13 -12.72 11.30
C GLY A 185 -13.00 -11.55 12.27
N ASN A 186 -11.78 -11.13 12.64
CA ASN A 186 -11.59 -9.96 13.48
C ASN A 186 -11.78 -8.69 12.65
N LEU A 187 -12.49 -7.72 13.22
CA LEU A 187 -12.61 -6.39 12.66
C LEU A 187 -11.53 -5.49 13.26
N VAL A 188 -10.64 -4.98 12.42
CA VAL A 188 -9.66 -3.97 12.82
C VAL A 188 -10.24 -2.60 12.50
N THR A 189 -10.21 -1.68 13.46
CA THR A 189 -10.73 -0.31 13.31
C THR A 189 -9.62 0.72 13.22
N ASN A 190 -9.96 1.92 12.79
CA ASN A 190 -9.08 3.11 12.78
C ASN A 190 -8.88 3.75 14.18
N VAL A 191 -9.10 2.99 15.25
CA VAL A 191 -9.09 3.52 16.62
C VAL A 191 -7.83 3.08 17.32
N GLU A 192 -6.96 4.03 17.64
CA GLU A 192 -5.87 3.82 18.57
C GLU A 192 -6.41 3.72 20.00
N ALA A 193 -6.74 2.51 20.44
CA ALA A 193 -7.41 2.28 21.71
C ALA A 193 -6.77 3.00 22.93
N PRO A 194 -5.42 3.09 23.08
CA PRO A 194 -4.80 3.84 24.16
C PRO A 194 -5.15 5.33 24.18
N ARG A 195 -5.31 5.97 23.00
CA ARG A 195 -5.68 7.40 22.87
C ARG A 195 -7.06 7.68 23.48
N TRP A 196 -7.93 6.68 23.51
CA TRP A 196 -9.33 6.78 23.95
C TRP A 196 -9.61 6.01 25.26
N GLY A 197 -8.57 5.44 25.89
CA GLY A 197 -8.72 4.62 27.10
C GLY A 197 -9.58 3.37 26.88
N ILE A 198 -9.62 2.84 25.66
CA ILE A 198 -10.36 1.63 25.33
C ILE A 198 -9.54 0.42 25.80
N THR A 199 -10.19 -0.52 26.49
CA THR A 199 -9.61 -1.80 26.92
C THR A 199 -10.66 -2.92 26.81
N PRO A 200 -10.26 -4.20 26.66
CA PRO A 200 -11.19 -5.33 26.51
C PRO A 200 -12.24 -5.48 27.62
N ALA A 201 -11.91 -5.08 28.85
CA ALA A 201 -12.81 -5.09 30.01
C ALA A 201 -13.25 -3.67 30.43
N GLY A 202 -13.12 -2.71 29.52
CA GLY A 202 -13.42 -1.31 29.76
C GLY A 202 -14.91 -0.98 29.72
N LYS A 203 -15.22 0.31 29.78
CA LYS A 203 -16.60 0.82 29.71
C LYS A 203 -17.14 0.94 28.29
N TRP A 204 -16.27 0.81 27.29
CA TRP A 204 -16.62 0.95 25.89
C TRP A 204 -17.36 -0.28 25.39
N ARG A 205 -18.43 -0.06 24.62
CA ARG A 205 -19.14 -1.11 23.89
C ARG A 205 -18.99 -0.86 22.39
N CYS A 206 -18.60 -1.90 21.66
CA CYS A 206 -18.42 -1.83 20.21
C CYS A 206 -19.69 -2.34 19.52
N HIS A 207 -20.26 -1.53 18.64
CA HIS A 207 -21.42 -1.92 17.83
C HIS A 207 -21.06 -1.80 16.34
N VAL A 208 -21.28 -2.86 15.58
CA VAL A 208 -21.08 -2.89 14.13
C VAL A 208 -22.34 -3.45 13.47
N SER A 209 -22.93 -2.68 12.55
CA SER A 209 -24.16 -3.07 11.83
C SER A 209 -25.28 -3.57 12.75
N GLY A 210 -25.46 -2.92 13.91
CA GLY A 210 -26.48 -3.27 14.90
C GLY A 210 -26.14 -4.44 15.84
N CYS A 211 -25.00 -5.11 15.64
CA CYS A 211 -24.52 -6.17 16.51
C CYS A 211 -23.50 -5.62 17.52
N GLU A 212 -23.62 -5.98 18.80
CA GLU A 212 -22.57 -5.73 19.79
C GLU A 212 -21.46 -6.79 19.64
N LEU A 213 -20.23 -6.33 19.46
CA LEU A 213 -19.05 -7.19 19.28
C LEU A 213 -18.07 -7.01 20.43
N PRO A 214 -17.39 -8.09 20.87
CA PRO A 214 -16.40 -7.99 21.94
C PRO A 214 -15.15 -7.22 21.46
N ILE A 215 -14.62 -6.36 22.33
CA ILE A 215 -13.31 -5.74 22.13
C ILE A 215 -12.26 -6.73 22.66
N ILE A 216 -11.52 -7.36 21.75
CA ILE A 216 -10.60 -8.45 22.12
C ILE A 216 -9.13 -7.99 22.27
N ARG A 217 -8.76 -6.88 21.63
CA ARG A 217 -7.42 -6.29 21.66
C ARG A 217 -7.54 -4.76 21.66
N ALA A 218 -6.66 -4.11 22.39
CA ALA A 218 -6.54 -2.66 22.54
C ALA A 218 -5.06 -2.30 22.61
#